data_AF-A0A367YHK4-F1
#
_entry.id   AF-A0A367YHK4-F1
#
_cell.length_a   1.000
_cell.length_b   1.000
_cell.length_c   1.000
_cell.angle_alpha   90.00
_cell.angle_beta   90.00
_cell.angle_gamma   90.00
#
_symmetry.space_group_name_H-M   'P 1'
#
loop_
_entity.id
_entity.type
_entity.pdbx_description
1 polymer ?
#
loop_
_entity_poly.entity_id
_entity_poly.type
_entity_poly.pdbx_seq_one_letter_code
_entity_poly.pdbx_strand_id
1 'polypeptide(L)'
;MEQVNVKDLTVYSPPDLRKKFIVDAMVYPLSSEVEVTIFNPIQNAEIVVEVYTALAKTHDEDQIDLGHLSHRERLVIPPGLYKTPKLPIKIEPLGMDVLKKYWNGELNVEVDVAFKVEIDQFDVQLFYKGDIDTRVGTHILLENS
;
A
#
# COMPACT_ATOMS: atom_id res chain seq x y z
N MET A 1 -8.74 12.71 -25.49
CA MET A 1 -8.99 12.18 -24.14
C MET A 1 -10.38 12.64 -23.75
N GLU A 2 -11.26 11.71 -23.40
CA GLU A 2 -12.63 11.99 -22.98
C GLU A 2 -12.60 12.46 -21.51
N GLN A 3 -13.22 13.59 -21.21
CA GLN A 3 -13.26 14.14 -19.84
C GLN A 3 -14.27 13.34 -19.00
N VAL A 4 -13.89 12.97 -17.78
CA VAL A 4 -14.77 12.24 -16.86
C VAL A 4 -15.33 13.23 -15.84
N ASN A 5 -16.63 13.51 -15.92
CA ASN A 5 -17.28 14.35 -14.92
C ASN A 5 -17.39 13.59 -13.60
N VAL A 6 -16.88 14.18 -12.51
CA VAL A 6 -16.90 13.59 -11.15
C VAL A 6 -18.32 13.19 -10.71
N LYS A 7 -19.36 13.88 -11.22
CA LYS A 7 -20.77 13.56 -10.92
C LYS A 7 -21.25 12.24 -11.53
N ASP A 8 -20.56 11.73 -12.54
CA ASP A 8 -20.89 10.50 -13.25
C ASP A 8 -20.07 9.30 -12.75
N LEU A 9 -19.28 9.48 -11.68
CA LEU A 9 -18.51 8.40 -11.07
C LEU A 9 -19.44 7.39 -10.40
N THR A 10 -19.25 6.11 -10.74
CA THR A 10 -19.96 5.02 -10.08
C THR A 10 -19.09 4.44 -8.99
N VAL A 11 -19.49 4.62 -7.74
CA VAL A 11 -18.79 4.11 -6.57
C VAL A 11 -19.34 2.74 -6.19
N TYR A 12 -18.49 1.72 -6.21
CA TYR A 12 -18.80 0.41 -5.70
C TYR A 12 -18.43 0.29 -4.23
N SER A 13 -19.45 0.06 -3.39
CA SER A 13 -19.26 -0.36 -2.00
C SER A 13 -19.68 -1.83 -1.88
N PRO A 14 -18.72 -2.78 -1.81
CA PRO A 14 -19.06 -4.17 -1.56
C PRO A 14 -19.80 -4.32 -0.22
N PRO A 15 -20.67 -5.35 -0.08
CA PRO A 15 -21.51 -5.55 1.12
C PRO A 15 -20.71 -5.66 2.42
N ASP A 16 -19.47 -6.17 2.33
CA ASP A 16 -18.50 -6.07 3.41
C ASP A 16 -17.79 -4.72 3.34
N LEU A 17 -18.23 -3.77 4.19
CA LEU A 17 -17.61 -2.46 4.46
C LEU A 17 -16.14 -2.51 4.93
N ARG A 18 -15.48 -3.67 4.84
CA ARG A 18 -14.11 -3.94 5.29
C ARG A 18 -13.07 -3.87 4.17
N LYS A 19 -13.41 -3.36 2.98
CA LYS A 19 -12.36 -3.10 1.98
C LYS A 19 -11.62 -1.84 2.38
N LYS A 20 -10.60 -2.03 3.23
CA LYS A 20 -9.53 -1.06 3.49
C LYS A 20 -8.97 -0.59 2.15
N PHE A 21 -8.53 0.66 2.08
CA PHE A 21 -7.88 1.19 0.88
C PHE A 21 -6.67 0.32 0.48
N ILE A 22 -5.85 -0.04 1.47
CA ILE A 22 -4.82 -1.07 1.35
C ILE A 22 -5.38 -2.40 1.85
N VAL A 23 -5.41 -3.40 0.99
CA VAL A 23 -6.05 -4.71 1.22
C VAL A 23 -5.06 -5.76 1.70
N ASP A 24 -3.85 -5.76 1.15
CA ASP A 24 -2.80 -6.74 1.41
C ASP A 24 -1.44 -6.09 1.17
N ALA A 25 -0.39 -6.57 1.85
CA ALA A 25 0.97 -6.12 1.65
C ALA A 25 1.96 -7.28 1.73
N MET A 26 2.98 -7.22 0.88
CA MET A 26 4.10 -8.14 0.85
C MET A 26 5.40 -7.35 0.91
N VAL A 27 6.12 -7.44 2.02
CA VAL A 27 7.42 -6.79 2.18
C VAL A 27 8.54 -7.78 1.86
N TYR A 28 9.59 -7.31 1.19
CA TYR A 28 10.78 -8.08 0.84
C TYR A 28 12.00 -7.43 1.52
N PRO A 29 12.35 -7.82 2.75
CA PRO A 29 13.36 -7.11 3.53
C PRO A 29 14.74 -7.09 2.88
N LEU A 30 15.12 -8.15 2.16
CA LEU A 30 16.44 -8.27 1.53
C LEU A 30 16.62 -7.32 0.35
N SER A 31 15.57 -7.08 -0.45
CA SER A 31 15.62 -6.12 -1.56
C SER A 31 15.17 -4.72 -1.14
N SER A 32 14.72 -4.54 0.12
CA SER A 32 14.16 -3.29 0.62
C SER A 32 13.00 -2.79 -0.25
N GLU A 33 12.07 -3.70 -0.55
CA GLU A 33 10.91 -3.44 -1.39
C GLU A 33 9.61 -3.84 -0.68
N VAL A 34 8.51 -3.20 -1.05
CA VAL A 34 7.16 -3.60 -0.66
C VAL A 34 6.23 -3.61 -1.85
N GLU A 35 5.33 -4.57 -1.91
CA GLU A 35 4.28 -4.67 -2.90
C GLU A 35 2.93 -4.62 -2.17
N VAL A 36 2.02 -3.78 -2.64
CA VAL A 36 0.76 -3.50 -1.94
C VAL A 36 -0.40 -3.79 -2.87
N THR A 37 -1.49 -4.35 -2.35
CA THR A 37 -2.76 -4.45 -3.06
C THR A 37 -3.68 -3.34 -2.60
N ILE A 38 -4.11 -2.49 -3.53
CA ILE A 38 -4.97 -1.34 -3.30
C ILE A 38 -6.33 -1.59 -3.96
N PHE A 39 -7.40 -1.13 -3.32
CA PHE A 39 -8.75 -1.18 -3.89
C PHE A 39 -9.23 0.20 -4.33
N ASN A 40 -9.46 0.36 -5.63
CA ASN A 40 -10.14 1.52 -6.20
C ASN A 40 -11.66 1.23 -6.29
N PRO A 41 -12.50 1.95 -5.53
CA PRO A 41 -13.95 1.74 -5.56
C PRO A 41 -14.64 2.39 -6.77
N ILE A 42 -13.94 3.20 -7.57
CA ILE A 42 -14.53 3.88 -8.72
C ILE A 42 -14.52 2.95 -9.92
N GLN A 43 -15.70 2.57 -10.40
CA GLN A 43 -15.85 1.51 -11.40
C GLN A 43 -15.47 1.95 -12.83
N ASN A 44 -15.59 3.23 -13.12
CA ASN A 44 -15.49 3.78 -14.47
C ASN A 44 -14.32 4.77 -14.66
N ALA A 45 -13.42 4.86 -13.69
CA ALA A 45 -12.24 5.72 -13.79
C ALA A 45 -11.06 5.17 -13.00
N GLU A 46 -9.86 5.40 -13.53
CA GLU A 46 -8.62 5.22 -12.80
C GLU A 46 -8.44 6.36 -11.80
N ILE A 47 -7.78 6.08 -10.67
CA ILE A 47 -7.33 7.13 -9.74
C ILE A 47 -5.81 7.27 -9.84
N VAL A 48 -5.33 8.49 -9.81
CA VAL A 48 -3.90 8.77 -9.66
C VAL A 48 -3.63 9.00 -8.18
N VAL A 49 -2.65 8.28 -7.63
CA VAL A 49 -2.25 8.43 -6.22
C VAL A 49 -0.80 8.88 -6.17
N GLU A 50 -0.56 10.05 -5.62
CA GLU A 50 0.78 10.55 -5.29
C GLU A 50 1.03 10.34 -3.80
N VAL A 51 1.87 9.37 -3.46
CA VAL A 51 2.22 9.03 -2.08
C VAL A 51 3.40 9.89 -1.65
N TYR A 52 3.20 10.76 -0.65
CA TYR A 52 4.25 11.64 -0.16
C TYR A 52 5.12 10.96 0.89
N THR A 53 4.49 10.27 1.83
CA THR A 53 5.15 9.54 2.91
C THR A 53 4.30 8.32 3.26
N ALA A 54 4.95 7.21 3.55
CA ALA A 54 4.34 6.06 4.19
C ALA A 54 5.30 5.54 5.27
N LEU A 55 4.82 5.39 6.49
CA LEU A 55 5.56 4.86 7.64
C LEU A 55 4.85 3.59 8.11
N ALA A 56 5.63 2.56 8.43
CA ALA A 56 5.14 1.28 8.92
C ALA A 56 5.71 1.00 10.31
N LYS A 57 4.87 0.50 11.22
CA LYS A 57 5.22 0.16 12.61
C LYS A 57 4.59 -1.17 13.03
N THR A 58 5.15 -1.81 14.05
CA THR A 58 4.47 -2.93 14.71
C THR A 58 3.18 -2.44 15.36
N HIS A 59 2.14 -3.28 15.35
CA HIS A 59 0.87 -2.98 16.03
C HIS A 59 0.94 -3.21 17.57
N ASP A 60 2.03 -3.77 18.09
CA ASP A 60 2.20 -4.07 19.52
C ASP A 60 2.48 -2.82 20.38
N GLU A 61 2.55 -2.99 21.70
CA GLU A 61 2.74 -1.89 22.66
C GLU A 61 4.05 -1.10 22.45
N ASP A 62 5.07 -1.75 21.89
CA ASP A 62 6.39 -1.14 21.67
C ASP A 62 6.44 -0.27 20.41
N GLN A 63 5.46 -0.40 19.49
CA GLN A 63 5.30 0.43 18.28
C GLN A 63 6.62 0.66 17.52
N ILE A 64 7.33 -0.42 17.27
CA ILE A 64 8.66 -0.40 16.65
C ILE A 64 8.52 0.05 15.19
N ASP A 65 9.23 1.12 14.82
CA ASP A 65 9.33 1.56 13.44
C ASP A 65 9.97 0.46 12.58
N LEU A 66 9.22 -0.01 11.58
CA LEU A 66 9.67 -1.03 10.65
C LEU A 66 10.43 -0.41 9.48
N GLY A 67 9.90 0.69 8.94
CA GLY A 67 10.46 1.35 7.78
C GLY A 67 9.50 2.34 7.15
N HIS A 68 9.98 2.98 6.09
CA HIS A 68 9.22 4.00 5.38
C HIS A 68 9.50 3.98 3.88
N LEU A 69 8.61 4.57 3.09
CA LEU A 69 8.79 4.73 1.66
C LEU A 69 10.05 5.57 1.36
N SER A 70 10.87 5.11 0.42
CA SER A 70 12.19 5.73 0.17
C SER A 70 12.11 7.12 -0.45
N HIS A 71 11.09 7.36 -1.27
CA HIS A 71 10.82 8.63 -1.96
C HIS A 71 9.34 8.69 -2.37
N ARG A 72 8.90 9.81 -2.93
CA ARG A 72 7.52 9.96 -3.40
C ARG A 72 7.23 9.01 -4.56
N GLU A 73 6.07 8.38 -4.52
CA GLU A 73 5.63 7.44 -5.55
C GLU A 73 4.35 7.95 -6.23
N ARG A 74 4.25 7.72 -7.54
CA ARG A 74 3.05 8.04 -8.31
C ARG A 74 2.49 6.77 -8.93
N LEU A 75 1.27 6.42 -8.52
CA LEU A 75 0.56 5.23 -8.94
C LEU A 75 -0.66 5.61 -9.78
N VAL A 76 -0.90 4.87 -10.86
CA VAL A 76 -2.16 4.92 -11.61
C VAL A 76 -2.90 3.64 -11.28
N ILE A 77 -4.05 3.76 -10.63
CA ILE A 77 -4.77 2.64 -10.02
C ILE A 77 -6.08 2.43 -10.78
N PRO A 78 -6.20 1.36 -11.58
CA PRO A 78 -7.42 1.06 -12.31
C PRO A 78 -8.57 0.68 -11.37
N PRO A 79 -9.83 0.68 -11.86
CA PRO A 79 -10.98 0.19 -11.11
C PRO A 79 -10.77 -1.20 -10.51
N GLY A 80 -11.18 -1.40 -9.25
CA GLY A 80 -11.10 -2.69 -8.57
C GLY A 80 -9.80 -2.92 -7.80
N LEU A 81 -9.32 -4.17 -7.77
CA LEU A 81 -8.08 -4.55 -7.07
C LEU A 81 -6.88 -4.32 -7.98
N TYR A 82 -5.90 -3.60 -7.46
CA TYR A 82 -4.65 -3.31 -8.15
C TYR A 82 -3.47 -3.69 -7.26
N LYS A 83 -2.54 -4.45 -7.82
CA LYS A 83 -1.27 -4.78 -7.17
C LYS A 83 -0.21 -3.83 -7.68
N THR A 84 0.46 -3.11 -6.78
CA THR A 84 1.49 -2.15 -7.16
C THR A 84 2.71 -2.87 -7.76
N PRO A 85 3.59 -2.15 -8.48
CA PRO A 85 4.98 -2.55 -8.60
C PRO A 85 5.64 -2.67 -7.22
N LYS A 86 6.84 -3.25 -7.17
CA LYS A 86 7.67 -3.23 -5.97
C LYS A 86 8.14 -1.80 -5.69
N LEU A 87 7.67 -1.24 -4.59
CA LEU A 87 7.98 0.10 -4.13
C LEU A 87 9.22 0.06 -3.23
N PRO A 88 10.21 0.93 -3.46
CA PRO A 88 11.42 0.98 -2.67
C PRO A 88 11.14 1.56 -1.28
N ILE A 89 11.62 0.87 -0.24
CA ILE A 89 11.49 1.30 1.16
C ILE A 89 12.86 1.40 1.82
N LYS A 90 12.93 2.18 2.89
CA LYS A 90 14.04 2.14 3.85
C LYS A 90 13.57 1.41 5.08
N ILE A 91 14.32 0.41 5.50
CA ILE A 91 14.01 -0.41 6.66
C ILE A 91 14.85 0.10 7.82
N GLU A 92 14.21 0.35 8.96
CA GLU A 92 14.92 0.77 10.16
C GLU A 92 15.70 -0.40 10.76
N PRO A 93 16.84 -0.18 11.45
CA PRO A 93 17.67 -1.27 11.97
C PRO A 93 16.91 -2.25 12.89
N LEU A 94 16.09 -1.72 13.81
CA LEU A 94 15.24 -2.55 14.68
C LEU A 94 14.09 -3.19 13.89
N GLY A 95 13.54 -2.45 12.92
CA GLY A 95 12.52 -2.94 12.00
C GLY A 95 12.98 -4.16 11.22
N MET A 96 14.23 -4.15 10.73
CA MET A 96 14.85 -5.31 10.09
C MET A 96 14.81 -6.51 11.02
N ASP A 97 15.29 -6.39 12.26
CA ASP A 97 15.33 -7.49 13.22
C ASP A 97 13.93 -8.04 13.57
N VAL A 98 12.89 -7.19 13.58
CA VAL A 98 11.51 -7.64 13.69
C VAL A 98 11.10 -8.43 12.46
N LEU A 99 11.25 -7.87 11.26
CA LEU A 99 10.89 -8.52 10.00
C LEU A 99 11.58 -9.89 9.85
N LYS A 100 12.83 -10.03 10.34
CA LYS A 100 13.55 -11.30 10.34
C LYS A 100 12.81 -12.42 11.09
N LYS A 101 12.14 -12.09 12.20
CA LYS A 101 11.42 -13.09 13.02
C LYS A 101 10.20 -13.66 12.28
N TYR A 102 9.71 -12.93 11.28
CA TYR A 102 8.52 -13.27 10.50
C TYR A 102 8.86 -13.78 9.09
N TRP A 103 10.10 -14.22 8.83
CA TRP A 103 10.51 -14.81 7.54
C TRP A 103 9.50 -15.87 7.06
N ASN A 104 8.91 -15.69 5.87
CA ASN A 104 7.84 -16.56 5.32
C ASN A 104 6.58 -16.65 6.21
N GLY A 105 6.34 -15.64 7.04
CA GLY A 105 5.17 -15.51 7.90
C GLY A 105 4.43 -14.20 7.68
N GLU A 106 3.55 -13.89 8.61
CA GLU A 106 2.69 -12.71 8.59
C GLU A 106 2.90 -11.87 9.85
N LEU A 107 2.99 -10.56 9.66
CA LEU A 107 3.11 -9.55 10.71
C LEU A 107 1.98 -8.55 10.53
N ASN A 108 1.25 -8.24 11.60
CA ASN A 108 0.29 -7.14 11.57
C ASN A 108 1.04 -5.81 11.75
N VAL A 109 0.85 -4.91 10.79
CA VAL A 109 1.59 -3.66 10.68
C VAL A 109 0.61 -2.49 10.69
N GLU A 110 0.84 -1.53 11.57
CA GLU A 110 0.18 -0.23 11.50
C GLU A 110 0.90 0.62 10.44
N VAL A 111 0.14 1.23 9.53
CA VAL A 111 0.70 2.19 8.56
C VAL A 111 0.07 3.56 8.67
N ASP A 112 0.92 4.58 8.54
CA ASP A 112 0.55 5.98 8.42
C ASP A 112 0.98 6.49 7.04
N VAL A 113 0.03 6.93 6.21
CA VAL A 113 0.26 7.31 4.81
C VAL A 113 -0.33 8.69 4.52
N ALA A 114 0.47 9.59 3.99
CA ALA A 114 0.02 10.87 3.45
C ALA A 114 0.13 10.85 1.92
N PHE A 115 -0.98 11.12 1.25
CA PHE A 115 -1.06 11.03 -0.21
C PHE A 115 -2.08 12.00 -0.78
N LYS A 116 -1.98 12.26 -2.09
CA LYS A 116 -2.99 12.96 -2.88
C LYS A 116 -3.63 11.98 -3.84
N VAL A 117 -4.95 12.04 -3.95
CA VAL A 117 -5.71 11.31 -4.96
C VAL A 117 -6.21 12.31 -5.98
N GLU A 118 -6.01 12.02 -7.26
CA GLU A 118 -6.53 12.79 -8.38
C GLU A 118 -7.45 11.92 -9.24
N ILE A 119 -8.60 12.47 -9.61
CA ILE A 119 -9.57 11.89 -10.53
C ILE A 119 -9.94 13.01 -11.51
N ASP A 120 -9.44 12.91 -12.74
CA ASP A 120 -9.54 13.96 -13.76
C ASP A 120 -9.07 15.34 -13.22
N GLN A 121 -9.97 16.31 -13.07
CA GLN A 121 -9.66 17.67 -12.58
C GLN A 121 -9.84 17.84 -11.07
N PHE A 122 -10.28 16.80 -10.37
CA PHE A 122 -10.49 16.84 -8.93
C PHE A 122 -9.31 16.20 -8.21
N ASP A 123 -8.75 16.90 -7.23
CA ASP A 123 -7.75 16.35 -6.33
C ASP A 123 -8.08 16.57 -4.86
N VAL A 124 -7.63 15.64 -4.02
CA VAL A 124 -7.77 15.72 -2.57
C VAL A 124 -6.53 15.16 -1.89
N GLN A 125 -6.07 15.85 -0.85
CA GLN A 125 -5.02 15.33 0.04
C GLN A 125 -5.67 14.56 1.19
N LEU A 126 -5.18 13.35 1.41
CA LEU A 126 -5.71 12.41 2.40
C LEU A 126 -4.59 11.91 3.31
N PHE A 127 -4.98 11.58 4.54
CA PHE A 127 -4.18 10.83 5.47
C PHE A 127 -4.88 9.50 5.77
N TYR A 128 -4.15 8.40 5.62
CA TYR A 128 -4.63 7.07 5.92
C TYR A 128 -3.84 6.51 7.10
N LYS A 129 -4.57 6.01 8.09
CA LYS A 129 -4.02 5.22 9.19
C LYS A 129 -4.77 3.90 9.24
N GLY A 130 -4.05 2.78 9.30
CA GLY A 130 -4.72 1.48 9.43
C GLY A 130 -3.77 0.30 9.57
N ASP A 131 -4.32 -0.80 10.05
CA ASP A 131 -3.60 -2.06 10.23
C ASP A 131 -3.67 -2.92 8.97
N ILE A 132 -2.56 -3.54 8.61
CA ILE A 132 -2.44 -4.41 7.44
C ILE A 132 -1.74 -5.70 7.87
N ASP A 133 -2.38 -6.84 7.57
CA ASP A 133 -1.72 -8.13 7.65
C ASP A 133 -0.69 -8.21 6.52
N THR A 134 0.59 -8.14 6.89
CA THR A 134 1.70 -8.01 5.96
C THR A 134 2.50 -9.31 5.91
N ARG A 135 2.61 -9.89 4.73
CA ARG A 135 3.45 -11.07 4.49
C ARG A 135 4.91 -10.64 4.35
N VAL A 136 5.81 -11.39 4.97
CA VAL A 136 7.26 -11.11 4.91
C VAL A 136 7.92 -12.10 3.95
N GLY A 137 8.17 -11.58 2.76
CA GLY A 137 8.80 -12.25 1.65
C GLY A 137 10.30 -12.37 1.76
N THR A 138 10.78 -13.44 1.15
CA THR A 138 12.16 -13.84 1.13
C THR A 138 12.35 -14.09 -0.35
N HIS A 139 13.11 -13.25 -1.05
CA HIS A 139 13.35 -13.50 -2.47
C HIS A 139 14.16 -14.81 -2.58
N ILE A 140 13.49 -15.95 -2.55
CA ILE A 140 13.94 -17.13 -3.26
C ILE A 140 13.31 -16.94 -4.63
N LEU A 141 14.09 -16.38 -5.55
CA LEU A 141 13.84 -16.55 -6.96
C LEU A 141 13.87 -18.06 -7.22
N LEU A 142 12.71 -18.73 -7.12
CA LEU A 142 12.51 -19.96 -7.86
C LEU A 142 12.28 -19.55 -9.31
N GLU A 143 13.36 -19.14 -9.97
CA GLU A 143 13.42 -19.28 -11.42
C GLU A 143 13.39 -20.79 -11.70
N ASN A 144 12.25 -21.25 -12.21
CA ASN A 144 12.05 -22.47 -13.00
C ASN A 144 12.65 -23.79 -12.46
N SER A 145 11.75 -24.73 -12.15
CA SER A 145 12.01 -26.18 -12.29
C SER A 145 10.87 -26.81 -13.05
#